data_AF-A0A920H6F4-F1
#
_entry.id   AF-A0A920H6F4-F1
#
_cell.length_a   1.000
_cell.length_b   1.000
_cell.length_c   1.000
_cell.angle_alpha   90.00
_cell.angle_beta   90.00
_cell.angle_gamma   90.00
#
_symmetry.space_group_name_H-M   'P 1'
#
loop_
_entity.id
_entity.type
_entity.pdbx_description
1 polymer ?
#
loop_
_entity_poly.entity_id
_entity_poly.type
_entity_poly.pdbx_seq_one_letter_code
_entity_poly.pdbx_strand_id
1 'polypeptide(L)'
;MKKVEDAAEKLLGSKLVTIQTGSQGKLIEKLYIESGCDIEREIYLAFVMDRAKQRISIVASAEGGMTIEELAVEKPDAIKKVEIDPVVGLTGFQARDLVFALDIPSECIKDGVKMLMGLYKAMVSLDANMIEINPLVIPQIKNCTL
;
A
#
# COMPACT_ATOMS: atom_id res chain seq x y z
N MET A 1 -2.12 -19.28 20.80
CA MET A 1 -3.30 -19.99 20.26
C MET A 1 -4.58 -19.56 20.95
N LYS A 2 -4.78 -19.82 22.25
CA LYS A 2 -6.04 -19.48 22.95
C LYS A 2 -6.58 -18.04 22.74
N LYS A 3 -5.71 -17.02 22.83
CA LYS A 3 -6.12 -15.62 22.55
C LYS A 3 -6.64 -15.39 21.12
N VAL A 4 -6.12 -16.13 20.14
CA VAL A 4 -6.53 -16.04 18.73
C VAL A 4 -7.88 -16.74 18.56
N GLU A 5 -8.06 -17.91 19.17
CA GLU A 5 -9.34 -18.65 19.21
C GLU A 5 -10.45 -17.79 19.85
N ASP A 6 -10.18 -17.22 21.03
CA ASP A 6 -11.15 -16.37 21.75
C ASP A 6 -11.55 -15.13 20.93
N ALA A 7 -10.62 -14.55 20.16
CA ALA A 7 -10.91 -13.43 19.27
C ALA A 7 -11.69 -13.88 18.03
N ALA A 8 -11.34 -15.03 17.47
CA ALA A 8 -11.98 -15.58 16.29
C ALA A 8 -13.45 -15.94 16.55
N GLU A 9 -13.75 -16.56 17.70
CA GLU A 9 -15.12 -16.89 18.12
C GLU A 9 -16.01 -15.65 18.26
N LYS A 10 -15.44 -14.52 18.71
CA LYS A 10 -16.19 -13.26 18.83
C LYS A 10 -16.45 -12.59 17.49
N LEU A 11 -15.52 -12.74 16.54
CA LEU A 11 -15.58 -12.06 15.25
C LEU A 11 -16.39 -12.85 14.23
N LEU A 12 -16.12 -14.15 14.05
CA LEU A 12 -16.81 -14.97 13.04
C LEU A 12 -18.32 -15.01 13.28
N GLY A 13 -19.09 -14.74 12.23
CA GLY A 13 -20.55 -14.68 12.30
C GLY A 13 -21.12 -13.38 12.90
N SER A 14 -20.27 -12.49 13.42
CA SER A 14 -20.70 -11.16 13.88
C SER A 14 -20.77 -10.14 12.74
N LYS A 15 -21.30 -8.94 13.01
CA LYS A 15 -21.33 -7.82 12.07
C LYS A 15 -20.25 -6.79 12.40
N LEU A 16 -19.36 -6.51 11.45
CA LEU A 16 -18.38 -5.44 11.52
C LEU A 16 -19.02 -4.11 11.09
N VAL A 17 -19.01 -3.13 11.99
CA VAL A 17 -19.49 -1.77 11.73
C VAL A 17 -18.30 -0.82 11.66
N THR A 18 -18.12 -0.18 10.51
CA THR A 18 -17.15 0.89 10.27
C THR A 18 -17.84 2.11 9.66
N ILE A 19 -17.10 3.20 9.50
CA ILE A 19 -17.56 4.41 8.80
C ILE A 19 -18.06 4.06 7.38
N GLN A 20 -17.36 3.15 6.69
CA GLN A 20 -17.66 2.75 5.32
C GLN A 20 -18.82 1.75 5.21
N THR A 21 -19.10 0.94 6.24
CA THR A 21 -20.24 0.00 6.21
C THR A 21 -21.54 0.62 6.74
N GLY A 22 -21.44 1.72 7.48
CA GLY A 22 -22.56 2.32 8.19
C GLY A 22 -23.16 1.39 9.26
N SER A 23 -24.31 1.77 9.80
CA SER A 23 -24.96 1.08 10.92
C SER A 23 -25.40 -0.35 10.65
N GLN A 24 -25.56 -0.73 9.38
CA GLN A 24 -25.95 -2.09 8.99
C GLN A 24 -24.82 -3.11 9.19
N GLY A 25 -23.57 -2.65 9.13
CA GLY A 25 -22.37 -3.48 9.18
C GLY A 25 -22.24 -4.49 8.05
N LYS A 26 -21.21 -5.33 8.09
CA LYS A 26 -21.04 -6.49 7.22
C LYS A 26 -20.73 -7.77 8.02
N LEU A 27 -21.30 -8.89 7.59
CA LEU A 27 -21.06 -10.20 8.20
C LEU A 27 -19.59 -10.61 8.03
N ILE A 28 -18.95 -11.06 9.11
CA ILE A 28 -17.60 -11.62 9.08
C ILE A 28 -17.69 -13.13 8.80
N GLU A 29 -17.40 -13.54 7.57
CA GLU A 29 -17.46 -14.96 7.16
C GLU A 29 -16.09 -15.67 7.22
N LYS A 30 -15.00 -14.90 7.16
CA LYS A 30 -13.63 -15.42 7.12
C LYS A 30 -12.72 -14.51 7.93
N LEU A 31 -11.71 -15.11 8.54
CA LEU A 31 -10.62 -14.40 9.20
C LEU A 31 -9.31 -14.73 8.47
N TYR A 32 -8.51 -13.69 8.25
CA TYR A 32 -7.14 -13.82 7.79
C TYR A 32 -6.23 -13.72 9.01
N ILE A 33 -5.41 -14.76 9.24
CA ILE A 33 -4.51 -14.86 10.38
C ILE A 33 -3.10 -14.95 9.83
N GLU A 34 -2.25 -14.00 10.23
CA GLU A 34 -0.86 -13.92 9.84
C GLU A 34 0.07 -13.74 11.04
N SER A 35 1.37 -13.91 10.82
CA SER A 35 2.38 -13.55 11.80
C SER A 35 2.47 -12.03 11.93
N GLY A 36 2.58 -11.52 13.16
CA GLY A 36 2.92 -10.12 13.38
C GLY A 36 4.28 -9.75 12.75
N CYS A 37 4.42 -8.49 12.37
CA CYS A 37 5.65 -7.92 11.83
C CYS A 37 6.12 -6.78 12.74
N ASP A 38 7.42 -6.71 13.00
CA ASP A 38 8.03 -5.58 13.71
C ASP A 38 8.20 -4.42 12.74
N ILE A 39 7.30 -3.44 12.85
CA ILE A 39 7.23 -2.27 11.96
C ILE A 39 8.23 -1.21 12.44
N GLU A 40 9.20 -0.85 11.59
CA GLU A 40 10.09 0.29 11.81
C GLU A 40 9.50 1.58 11.24
N ARG A 41 9.01 1.51 10.00
CA ARG A 41 8.36 2.63 9.32
C ARG A 41 7.19 2.16 8.47
N GLU A 42 6.23 3.06 8.30
CA GLU A 42 5.07 2.89 7.43
C GLU A 42 5.15 3.89 6.28
N ILE A 43 4.80 3.44 5.08
CA ILE A 43 4.79 4.21 3.84
C ILE A 43 3.41 4.08 3.21
N TYR A 44 2.90 5.17 2.62
CA TYR A 44 1.74 5.10 1.74
C TYR A 44 2.18 4.85 0.29
N LEU A 45 1.56 3.89 -0.40
CA LEU A 45 1.82 3.63 -1.81
C LEU A 45 0.54 3.24 -2.54
N ALA A 46 0.21 3.95 -3.61
CA ALA A 46 -0.90 3.61 -4.48
C ALA A 46 -0.55 3.77 -5.96
N PHE A 47 -1.03 2.85 -6.77
CA PHE A 47 -1.12 2.96 -8.23
C PHE A 47 -2.57 3.23 -8.58
N VAL A 48 -2.84 4.32 -9.29
CA VAL A 48 -4.20 4.76 -9.64
C VAL A 48 -4.30 5.05 -11.12
N MET A 49 -5.42 4.69 -11.74
CA MET A 49 -5.75 5.17 -13.08
C MET A 49 -6.21 6.64 -13.00
N ASP A 50 -5.34 7.57 -13.38
CA ASP A 50 -5.68 8.99 -13.47
C ASP A 50 -6.55 9.22 -14.71
N ARG A 51 -7.85 9.39 -14.50
CA ARG A 51 -8.83 9.58 -15.59
C ARG A 51 -8.66 10.89 -16.34
N ALA A 52 -8.17 11.94 -15.67
CA ALA A 52 -7.95 13.24 -16.31
C ALA A 52 -6.76 13.16 -17.28
N LYS A 53 -5.73 12.40 -16.90
CA LYS A 53 -4.50 12.23 -17.69
C LYS A 53 -4.47 10.98 -18.56
N GLN A 54 -5.50 10.14 -18.44
CA GLN A 54 -5.68 8.85 -19.11
C GLN A 54 -4.44 7.95 -18.99
N ARG A 55 -3.84 7.91 -17.81
CA ARG A 55 -2.62 7.14 -17.55
C ARG A 55 -2.54 6.67 -16.11
N ILE A 56 -1.74 5.63 -15.88
CA ILE A 56 -1.44 5.18 -14.52
C ILE A 56 -0.53 6.21 -13.85
N SER A 57 -0.87 6.58 -12.63
CA SER A 57 -0.04 7.40 -11.75
C SER A 57 0.28 6.63 -10.48
N ILE A 58 1.52 6.74 -10.00
CA ILE A 58 1.88 6.33 -8.65
C ILE A 58 1.73 7.52 -7.74
N VAL A 59 1.09 7.34 -6.59
CA VAL A 59 0.98 8.31 -5.51
C VAL A 59 1.57 7.65 -4.27
N ALA A 60 2.57 8.27 -3.66
CA ALA A 60 3.24 7.68 -2.51
C ALA A 60 3.69 8.75 -1.51
N SER A 61 3.85 8.37 -0.25
CA SER A 61 4.35 9.24 0.81
C SER A 61 5.21 8.42 1.77
N ALA A 62 6.35 8.97 2.18
CA ALA A 62 7.19 8.38 3.23
C ALA A 62 6.49 8.38 4.61
N GLU A 63 5.38 9.11 4.72
CA GLU A 63 4.52 9.17 5.89
C GLU A 63 3.34 8.19 5.71
N GLY A 64 3.43 7.02 6.35
CA GLY A 64 2.31 6.08 6.51
C GLY A 64 1.46 6.39 7.75
N GLY A 65 0.43 5.58 7.97
CA GLY A 65 -0.49 5.72 9.10
C GLY A 65 -1.56 6.81 8.96
N MET A 66 -1.55 7.54 7.84
CA MET A 66 -2.57 8.51 7.45
C MET A 66 -3.29 8.05 6.17
N THR A 67 -4.52 8.52 5.98
CA THR A 67 -5.22 8.35 4.70
C THR A 67 -4.65 9.30 3.64
N ILE A 68 -4.82 8.98 2.36
CA ILE A 68 -4.35 9.84 1.28
C ILE A 68 -5.11 11.18 1.25
N GLU A 69 -6.38 11.18 1.65
CA GLU A 69 -7.20 12.37 1.78
C GLU A 69 -6.65 13.32 2.86
N GLU A 70 -6.23 12.78 4.00
CA GLU A 70 -5.60 13.56 5.08
C GLU A 70 -4.23 14.11 4.63
N LEU A 71 -3.40 13.28 4.00
CA LEU A 71 -2.10 13.72 3.46
C LEU A 71 -2.27 14.87 2.45
N ALA A 72 -3.28 14.80 1.58
CA ALA A 72 -3.52 15.82 0.57
C ALA A 72 -3.92 17.19 1.17
N VAL A 73 -4.55 17.19 2.35
CA VAL A 73 -4.98 18.41 3.04
C VAL A 73 -3.90 18.95 3.98
N GLU A 74 -3.31 18.07 4.79
CA GLU A 74 -2.40 18.48 5.87
C GLU A 74 -0.96 18.60 5.40
N LYS A 75 -0.51 17.72 4.49
CA LYS A 75 0.90 17.59 4.08
C LYS A 75 1.04 17.28 2.58
N PRO A 76 0.49 18.13 1.68
CA PRO A 76 0.52 17.87 0.24
C PRO A 76 1.95 17.71 -0.31
N ASP A 77 2.95 18.36 0.29
CA ASP A 77 4.36 18.29 -0.15
C ASP A 77 5.04 16.95 0.15
N ALA A 78 4.48 16.17 1.10
CA ALA A 78 4.93 14.81 1.41
C ALA A 78 4.53 13.80 0.32
N ILE A 79 3.52 14.14 -0.50
CA ILE A 79 3.04 13.29 -1.58
C ILE A 79 3.96 13.39 -2.80
N LYS A 80 4.47 12.25 -3.24
CA LYS A 80 5.18 12.09 -4.50
C LYS A 80 4.25 11.46 -5.53
N LYS A 81 4.13 12.14 -6.67
CA LYS A 81 3.35 11.67 -7.82
C LYS A 81 4.28 11.35 -8.99
N VAL A 82 4.18 10.13 -9.51
CA VAL A 82 4.93 9.67 -10.68
C VAL A 82 3.95 9.28 -11.77
N GLU A 83 4.01 9.94 -12.92
CA GLU A 83 3.19 9.60 -14.07
C GLU A 83 3.88 8.59 -14.97
N ILE A 84 3.14 7.57 -15.39
CA ILE A 84 3.67 6.51 -16.23
C ILE A 84 3.17 6.72 -17.65
N ASP A 85 4.10 6.80 -18.59
CA ASP A 85 3.76 6.81 -20.02
C ASP A 85 3.16 5.45 -20.41
N PRO A 86 1.99 5.40 -21.06
CA PRO A 86 1.30 4.15 -21.35
C PRO A 86 2.01 3.29 -22.42
N VAL A 87 2.88 3.87 -23.24
CA VAL A 87 3.62 3.16 -24.28
C VAL A 87 4.92 2.59 -23.71
N VAL A 88 5.64 3.40 -22.91
CA VAL A 88 6.92 3.00 -22.31
C VAL A 88 6.72 2.11 -21.08
N GLY A 89 5.68 2.39 -20.29
CA GLY A 89 5.43 1.78 -18.99
C GLY A 89 6.34 2.31 -17.88
N LEU A 90 6.22 1.74 -16.67
CA LEU A 90 7.04 2.14 -15.54
C LEU A 90 8.50 1.80 -15.82
N THR A 91 9.37 2.80 -15.77
CA THR A 91 10.80 2.60 -16.01
C THR A 91 11.54 2.28 -14.71
N GLY A 92 12.65 1.56 -14.84
CA GLY A 92 13.55 1.32 -13.69
C GLY A 92 14.16 2.61 -13.12
N PHE A 93 14.27 3.67 -13.91
CA PHE A 93 14.67 4.99 -13.42
C PHE A 93 13.62 5.59 -12.49
N GLN A 94 12.35 5.66 -12.94
CA GLN A 94 11.25 6.16 -12.11
C GLN A 94 11.05 5.33 -10.84
N ALA A 95 11.16 3.99 -10.94
CA ALA A 95 11.06 3.13 -9.77
C ALA A 95 12.18 3.41 -8.75
N ARG A 96 13.43 3.61 -9.20
CA ARG A 96 14.55 3.98 -8.31
C ARG A 96 14.35 5.35 -7.68
N ASP A 97 13.98 6.34 -8.49
CA ASP A 97 13.72 7.70 -8.03
C ASP A 97 12.65 7.73 -6.93
N LEU A 98 11.57 6.96 -7.12
CA LEU A 98 10.53 6.81 -6.10
C LEU A 98 11.04 6.14 -4.83
N VAL A 99 11.83 5.07 -4.94
CA VAL A 99 12.42 4.39 -3.77
C VAL A 99 13.29 5.34 -2.95
N PHE A 100 14.09 6.19 -3.59
CA PHE A 100 14.88 7.21 -2.90
C PHE A 100 14.00 8.29 -2.27
N ALA A 101 12.97 8.75 -2.97
CA ALA A 101 12.05 9.77 -2.46
C ALA A 101 11.23 9.30 -1.24
N LEU A 102 11.01 7.99 -1.12
CA LEU A 102 10.35 7.37 0.03
C LEU A 102 11.31 7.02 1.18
N ASP A 103 12.59 7.38 1.03
CA ASP A 103 13.65 7.12 2.00
C ASP A 103 13.72 5.62 2.38
N ILE A 104 13.53 4.74 1.39
CA ILE A 104 13.66 3.29 1.59
C ILE A 104 15.15 2.97 1.85
N PRO A 105 15.48 2.18 2.89
CA PRO A 105 16.86 1.86 3.25
C PRO A 105 17.66 1.29 2.07
N SER A 106 18.95 1.58 2.04
CA SER A 106 19.84 1.24 0.92
C SER A 106 19.86 -0.26 0.57
N GLU A 107 19.80 -1.09 1.59
CA GLU A 107 19.71 -2.55 1.56
C GLU A 107 18.41 -3.05 0.94
N CYS A 108 17.34 -2.25 1.00
CA CYS A 108 16.01 -2.55 0.50
C CYS A 108 15.79 -2.04 -0.94
N ILE A 109 16.68 -1.22 -1.50
CA ILE A 109 16.44 -0.53 -2.77
C ILE A 109 16.12 -1.52 -3.90
N LYS A 110 16.88 -2.62 -3.99
CA LYS A 110 16.69 -3.62 -5.04
C LYS A 110 15.31 -4.27 -4.97
N ASP A 111 14.88 -4.62 -3.77
CA ASP A 111 13.58 -5.26 -3.54
C ASP A 111 12.44 -4.26 -3.70
N GLY A 112 12.59 -3.02 -3.22
CA GLY A 112 11.63 -1.94 -3.45
C GLY A 112 11.41 -1.65 -4.94
N VAL A 113 12.48 -1.60 -5.74
CA VAL A 113 12.36 -1.43 -7.20
C VAL A 113 11.64 -2.63 -7.82
N LYS A 114 12.01 -3.86 -7.43
CA LYS A 114 11.38 -5.09 -7.92
C LYS A 114 9.88 -5.13 -7.58
N MET A 115 9.51 -4.73 -6.36
CA MET A 115 8.14 -4.63 -5.89
C MET A 115 7.36 -3.62 -6.73
N LEU A 116 7.85 -2.38 -6.89
CA LEU A 116 7.17 -1.35 -7.71
C LEU A 116 6.95 -1.80 -9.16
N MET A 117 7.95 -2.43 -9.78
CA MET A 117 7.83 -2.99 -11.13
C MET A 117 6.80 -4.13 -11.18
N GLY A 118 6.77 -4.98 -10.15
CA GLY A 118 5.79 -6.05 -10.00
C GLY A 118 4.37 -5.54 -9.82
N LEU A 119 4.17 -4.50 -9.01
CA LEU A 119 2.87 -3.86 -8.78
C LEU A 119 2.35 -3.19 -10.05
N TYR A 120 3.22 -2.49 -10.79
CA TYR A 120 2.86 -1.95 -12.10
C TYR A 120 2.42 -3.05 -13.07
N LYS A 121 3.19 -4.15 -13.14
CA LYS A 121 2.82 -5.31 -13.97
C LYS A 121 1.47 -5.88 -13.53
N ALA A 122 1.24 -6.04 -12.23
CA ALA A 122 -0.02 -6.54 -11.69
C ALA A 122 -1.19 -5.63 -12.09
N MET A 123 -1.05 -4.32 -11.91
CA MET A 123 -2.05 -3.31 -12.29
C MET A 123 -2.50 -3.47 -13.74
N VAL A 124 -1.54 -3.59 -14.67
CA VAL A 124 -1.83 -3.75 -16.10
C VAL A 124 -2.39 -5.14 -16.42
N SER A 125 -1.78 -6.20 -15.88
CA SER A 125 -2.16 -7.58 -16.22
C SER A 125 -3.51 -8.03 -15.67
N LEU A 126 -3.94 -7.43 -14.56
CA LEU A 126 -5.21 -7.72 -13.90
C LEU A 126 -6.30 -6.72 -14.27
N ASP A 127 -6.00 -5.77 -15.16
CA ASP A 127 -6.89 -4.66 -15.52
C ASP A 127 -7.45 -3.95 -14.27
N ALA A 128 -6.56 -3.71 -13.29
CA ALA A 128 -6.94 -3.12 -12.02
C ALA A 128 -7.15 -1.61 -12.16
N ASN A 129 -8.15 -1.06 -11.49
CA ASN A 129 -8.37 0.39 -11.43
C ASN A 129 -7.46 1.08 -10.40
N MET A 130 -7.08 0.33 -9.36
CA MET A 130 -6.26 0.80 -8.25
C MET A 130 -5.56 -0.37 -7.58
N ILE A 131 -4.32 -0.14 -7.17
CA ILE A 131 -3.62 -0.96 -6.18
C ILE A 131 -3.20 0.00 -5.08
N GLU A 132 -3.62 -0.27 -3.84
CA GLU A 132 -3.28 0.54 -2.68
C GLU A 132 -2.65 -0.34 -1.61
N ILE A 133 -1.51 0.09 -1.11
CA ILE A 133 -0.77 -0.54 -0.02
C ILE A 133 -0.63 0.54 1.06
N ASN A 134 -1.45 0.40 2.11
CA ASN A 134 -1.47 1.30 3.25
C ASN A 134 -1.66 0.50 4.56
N PRO A 135 -0.60 0.25 5.35
CA PRO A 135 0.79 0.68 5.11
C PRO A 135 1.59 -0.29 4.22
N LEU A 136 2.54 0.25 3.46
CA LEU A 136 3.74 -0.48 3.05
C LEU A 136 4.74 -0.41 4.20
N VAL A 137 5.17 -1.56 4.71
CA VAL A 137 5.99 -1.64 5.92
C VAL A 137 7.48 -1.77 5.57
N ILE A 138 8.31 -0.97 6.25
CA ILE A 138 9.74 -1.21 6.39
C ILE A 138 9.95 -1.93 7.73
N PRO A 139 10.42 -3.18 7.73
CA PRO A 139 10.62 -3.95 8.96
C PRO A 139 11.91 -3.54 9.67
N GLN A 140 11.96 -3.78 10.99
CA GLN A 140 13.20 -3.66 11.78
C GLN A 140 14.30 -4.55 11.18
N ILE A 141 15.39 -3.94 10.72
CA ILE A 141 16.33 -4.59 9.79
C ILE A 141 17.14 -5.71 10.45
N LYS A 142 16.90 -6.96 10.02
CA LYS A 142 17.86 -8.10 10.11
C LYS A 142 18.16 -8.75 8.75
N ASN A 143 17.30 -8.57 7.75
CA ASN A 143 17.46 -8.91 6.33
C ASN A 143 16.32 -8.21 5.58
N CYS A 144 16.61 -7.22 4.72
CA CYS A 144 15.54 -6.51 4.03
C CYS A 144 14.87 -7.39 2.97
N THR A 145 13.55 -7.51 3.04
CA THR A 145 12.72 -8.14 2.00
C THR A 145 11.46 -7.29 1.84
N LEU A 146 11.25 -6.74 0.64
CA LEU A 146 10.06 -5.95 0.24
C LEU A 146 9.34 -6.62 -0.95
#